data_AF-A0A1U7DD00-F1
#
_entry.id   AF-A0A1U7DD00-F1
#
_cell.length_a   1.000
_cell.length_b   1.000
_cell.length_c   1.000
_cell.angle_alpha   90.00
_cell.angle_beta   90.00
_cell.angle_gamma   90.00
#
_symmetry.space_group_name_H-M   'P 1'
#
loop_
_entity.id
_entity.type
_entity.pdbx_description
1 polymer ?
#
loop_
_entity_poly.entity_id
_entity_poly.type
_entity_poly.pdbx_seq_one_letter_code
_entity_poly.pdbx_strand_id
1 'polypeptide(L)'
;MRLLRQVATNGLPVVFAVNYVSFFLFAMTKQPKAGSRDTAFFVLVDVLLRALLFPGLHVLIYVLSADWFGSFGGNRSTALAVVSPTLARSAFFENISGVYLYATMISALPLYVSAFGRSEFLGPVVRRLPMNTGVMLLALAAFALSVGLITIGAQGIASLQAR
;
A
#
# COMPACT_ATOMS: atom_id res chain seq x y z
N MET A 1 21.03 -3.24 -17.26
CA MET A 1 20.65 -1.84 -16.90
C MET A 1 19.14 -1.55 -16.90
N ARG A 2 18.28 -2.36 -17.55
CA ARG A 2 16.82 -2.16 -17.56
C ARG A 2 16.16 -2.24 -16.17
N LEU A 3 16.59 -3.20 -15.34
CA LEU A 3 16.09 -3.37 -13.96
C LEU A 3 16.45 -2.18 -13.06
N LEU A 4 17.72 -1.74 -13.07
CA LEU A 4 18.18 -0.62 -12.25
C LEU A 4 17.39 0.65 -12.54
N ARG A 5 17.08 0.91 -13.83
CA ARG A 5 16.23 2.03 -14.23
C ARG A 5 14.81 1.88 -13.67
N GLN A 6 14.19 0.72 -13.79
CA GLN A 6 12.84 0.49 -13.23
C GLN A 6 12.80 0.66 -11.71
N VAL A 7 13.81 0.15 -11.00
CA VAL A 7 13.93 0.34 -9.56
C VAL A 7 14.12 1.82 -9.22
N ALA A 8 15.01 2.54 -9.91
CA ALA A 8 15.31 3.93 -9.60
C ALA A 8 14.16 4.90 -9.96
N THR A 9 13.48 4.70 -11.09
CA THR A 9 12.47 5.66 -11.59
C THR A 9 11.04 5.32 -11.20
N ASN A 10 10.79 4.08 -10.75
CA ASN A 10 9.46 3.64 -10.33
C ASN A 10 9.48 3.07 -8.91
N GLY A 11 10.22 1.99 -8.69
CA GLY A 11 10.21 1.27 -7.42
C GLY A 11 10.55 2.13 -6.20
N LEU A 12 11.66 2.86 -6.26
CA LEU A 12 12.16 3.67 -5.16
C LEU A 12 11.20 4.83 -4.83
N PRO A 13 10.74 5.66 -5.79
CA PRO A 13 9.73 6.68 -5.52
C PRO A 13 8.46 6.14 -4.86
N VAL A 14 7.91 5.04 -5.39
CA VAL A 14 6.68 4.44 -4.87
C VAL A 14 6.89 3.92 -3.46
N VAL A 15 7.93 3.11 -3.24
CA VAL A 15 8.21 2.50 -1.94
C VAL A 15 8.51 3.57 -0.90
N PHE A 16 9.29 4.59 -1.26
CA PHE A 16 9.62 5.70 -0.36
C PHE A 16 8.36 6.47 0.05
N ALA A 17 7.57 6.95 -0.91
CA ALA A 17 6.41 7.80 -0.62
C ALA A 17 5.34 7.08 0.20
N VAL A 18 5.03 5.82 -0.15
CA VAL A 18 4.04 5.03 0.60
C VAL A 18 4.53 4.73 2.01
N ASN A 19 5.81 4.35 2.18
CA ASN A 19 6.37 4.06 3.50
C ASN A 19 6.53 5.30 4.37
N TYR A 20 6.80 6.46 3.76
CA TYR A 20 6.87 7.72 4.48
C TYR A 20 5.55 8.05 5.18
N VAL A 21 4.41 7.80 4.51
CA VAL A 21 3.08 7.97 5.12
C VAL A 21 2.89 7.03 6.30
N SER A 22 3.23 5.75 6.16
CA SER A 22 3.13 4.79 7.28
C SER A 22 4.04 5.14 8.44
N PHE A 23 5.26 5.62 8.15
CA PHE A 23 6.19 6.10 9.16
C PHE A 23 5.62 7.32 9.91
N PHE A 24 5.04 8.27 9.18
CA PHE A 24 4.38 9.43 9.76
C PHE A 24 3.23 9.00 10.69
N LEU A 25 2.35 8.11 10.22
CA LEU A 25 1.26 7.58 11.04
C LEU A 25 1.78 6.82 12.25
N PHE A 26 2.89 6.07 12.12
CA PHE A 26 3.53 5.38 13.23
C PHE A 26 4.03 6.37 14.28
N ALA A 27 4.69 7.46 13.87
CA ALA A 27 5.12 8.51 14.77
C ALA A 27 3.93 9.13 15.52
N MET A 28 2.79 9.33 14.86
CA MET A 28 1.56 9.81 15.50
C MET A 28 1.05 8.86 16.60
N THR A 29 1.19 7.54 16.44
CA THR A 29 0.82 6.57 17.50
C THR A 29 1.70 6.65 18.76
N LYS A 30 2.86 7.31 18.67
CA LYS A 30 3.80 7.48 19.79
C LYS A 30 3.58 8.77 20.57
N GLN A 31 2.84 9.73 20.03
CA GLN A 31 2.61 11.00 20.71
C GLN A 31 1.72 10.82 21.96
N PRO A 32 1.92 11.64 23.01
CA PRO A 32 1.03 11.66 24.17
C PRO A 32 -0.41 11.92 23.73
N LYS A 33 -1.39 11.21 24.33
CA LYS A 33 -2.82 11.31 23.98
C LYS A 33 -3.38 12.72 24.26
N ALA A 34 -3.20 13.64 23.33
CA ALA A 34 -3.92 14.92 23.27
C ALA A 34 -5.18 14.75 22.41
N GLY A 35 -6.17 13.99 22.90
CA GLY A 35 -7.51 13.92 22.29
C GLY A 35 -7.90 12.59 21.61
N SER A 36 -8.82 11.89 22.28
CA SER A 36 -9.88 10.92 21.88
C SER A 36 -9.78 9.90 20.72
N ARG A 37 -8.84 9.97 19.76
CA ARG A 37 -8.82 8.98 18.66
C ARG A 37 -8.05 7.72 19.03
N ASP A 38 -8.74 6.59 18.92
CA ASP A 38 -8.15 5.27 19.10
C ASP A 38 -7.03 5.03 18.07
N THR A 39 -5.92 4.41 18.48
CA THR A 39 -4.77 4.22 17.61
C THR A 39 -5.05 3.29 16.43
N ALA A 40 -6.06 2.41 16.50
CA ALA A 40 -6.48 1.60 15.37
C ALA A 40 -6.98 2.44 14.18
N PHE A 41 -7.44 3.67 14.43
CA PHE A 41 -7.81 4.61 13.37
C PHE A 41 -6.64 4.89 12.41
N PHE A 42 -5.41 4.96 12.91
CA PHE A 42 -4.23 5.17 12.06
C PHE A 42 -3.97 3.99 11.12
N VAL A 43 -4.35 2.77 11.50
CA VAL A 43 -4.27 1.60 10.60
C VAL A 43 -5.29 1.72 9.49
N LEU A 44 -6.53 2.10 9.81
CA LEU A 44 -7.56 2.33 8.79
C LEU A 44 -7.13 3.41 7.80
N VAL A 45 -6.59 4.52 8.30
CA VAL A 45 -6.06 5.61 7.47
C VAL A 45 -4.90 5.10 6.60
N ASP A 46 -3.96 4.33 7.15
CA ASP A 46 -2.86 3.77 6.37
C ASP A 46 -3.36 2.87 5.23
N VAL A 47 -4.25 1.93 5.52
CA VAL A 47 -4.82 1.01 4.52
C VAL A 47 -5.50 1.77 3.39
N LEU A 48 -6.30 2.79 3.71
CA LEU A 48 -6.98 3.61 2.70
C LEU A 48 -6.00 4.45 1.88
N LEU A 49 -5.07 5.16 2.53
CA LEU A 49 -4.08 5.98 1.84
C LEU A 49 -3.18 5.12 0.95
N ARG A 50 -2.80 3.94 1.40
CA ARG A 50 -1.98 2.97 0.66
C ARG A 50 -2.72 2.42 -0.55
N ALA A 51 -4.01 2.11 -0.41
CA ALA A 51 -4.86 1.69 -1.53
C ALA A 51 -5.02 2.78 -2.61
N LEU A 52 -4.81 4.05 -2.26
CA LEU A 52 -4.83 5.18 -3.20
C LEU A 52 -3.43 5.53 -3.74
N LEU A 53 -2.45 5.68 -2.86
CA LEU A 53 -1.10 6.12 -3.18
C LEU A 53 -0.35 5.10 -4.02
N PHE A 54 -0.45 3.81 -3.69
CA PHE A 54 0.30 2.80 -4.42
C PHE A 54 -0.14 2.72 -5.89
N PRO A 55 -1.45 2.63 -6.23
CA PRO A 55 -1.90 2.76 -7.61
C PRO A 55 -1.68 4.15 -8.21
N GLY A 56 -1.96 5.21 -7.45
CA GLY A 56 -1.88 6.59 -7.92
C GLY A 56 -0.47 7.00 -8.35
N LEU A 57 0.55 6.58 -7.60
CA LEU A 57 1.94 6.82 -7.98
C LEU A 57 2.34 6.03 -9.22
N HIS A 58 1.85 4.79 -9.40
CA HIS A 58 2.09 4.04 -10.64
C HIS A 58 1.46 4.74 -11.84
N VAL A 59 0.22 5.22 -11.71
CA VAL A 59 -0.44 6.05 -12.73
C VAL A 59 0.42 7.27 -13.08
N LEU A 60 0.79 8.06 -12.08
CA LEU A 60 1.58 9.27 -12.26
C LEU A 60 2.91 8.97 -12.98
N ILE A 61 3.65 7.98 -12.50
CA ILE A 61 4.96 7.62 -13.06
C ILE A 61 4.81 7.10 -14.50
N TYR A 62 3.77 6.33 -14.81
CA TYR A 62 3.55 5.79 -16.15
C TYR A 62 3.18 6.90 -17.14
N VAL A 63 2.33 7.84 -16.74
CA VAL A 63 1.96 9.01 -17.56
C VAL A 63 3.17 9.92 -17.79
N LEU A 64 3.91 10.26 -16.74
CA LEU A 64 5.14 11.05 -16.87
C LEU A 64 6.19 10.35 -17.73
N SER A 65 6.29 9.02 -17.63
CA SER A 65 7.20 8.24 -18.47
C SER A 65 6.78 8.23 -19.94
N ALA A 66 5.48 8.31 -20.23
CA ALA A 66 4.99 8.48 -21.60
C ALA A 66 5.37 9.87 -22.14
N ASP A 67 5.14 10.92 -21.35
CA ASP A 67 5.41 12.30 -21.75
C ASP A 67 6.92 12.58 -21.93
N TRP A 68 7.76 12.14 -21.00
CA TRP A 68 9.18 12.52 -20.98
C TRP A 68 10.11 11.54 -21.70
N PHE A 69 9.79 10.24 -21.67
CA PHE A 69 10.65 9.20 -22.23
C PHE A 69 10.05 8.53 -23.48
N GLY A 70 8.87 8.98 -23.96
CA GLY A 70 8.17 8.35 -25.06
C GLY A 70 7.73 6.91 -24.76
N SER A 71 7.65 6.53 -23.47
CA SER A 71 7.19 5.19 -23.07
C SER A 71 5.75 4.96 -23.54
N PHE A 72 5.37 3.70 -23.80
CA PHE A 72 4.03 3.37 -24.31
C PHE A 72 3.67 4.08 -25.63
N GLY A 73 4.70 4.40 -26.44
CA GLY A 73 4.53 5.15 -27.69
C GLY A 73 4.20 6.64 -27.48
N GLY A 74 4.48 7.19 -26.29
CA GLY A 74 4.14 8.56 -25.93
C GLY A 74 2.66 8.78 -25.62
N ASN A 75 1.85 7.72 -25.60
CA ASN A 75 0.42 7.83 -25.39
C ASN A 75 0.01 7.61 -23.93
N ARG A 76 -0.57 8.65 -23.31
CA ARG A 76 -1.07 8.61 -21.93
C ARG A 76 -2.21 7.60 -21.73
N SER A 77 -3.09 7.42 -22.72
CA SER A 77 -4.20 6.47 -22.58
C SER A 77 -3.68 5.03 -22.54
N THR A 78 -2.70 4.71 -23.38
CA THR A 78 -1.98 3.43 -23.33
C THR A 78 -1.27 3.25 -21.99
N ALA A 79 -0.60 4.30 -21.50
CA ALA A 79 0.07 4.27 -20.20
C ALA A 79 -0.92 3.98 -19.04
N LEU A 80 -2.11 4.59 -19.07
CA LEU A 80 -3.16 4.35 -18.07
C LEU A 80 -3.77 2.95 -18.19
N ALA A 81 -4.00 2.47 -19.41
CA ALA A 81 -4.64 1.18 -19.67
C ALA A 81 -3.81 -0.01 -19.14
N VAL A 82 -2.49 0.13 -19.07
CA VAL A 82 -1.62 -0.95 -18.57
C VAL A 82 -1.48 -0.97 -17.05
N VAL A 83 -1.84 0.10 -16.32
CA VAL A 83 -1.64 0.18 -14.87
C VAL A 83 -2.51 -0.83 -14.13
N SER A 84 -3.82 -0.83 -14.39
CA SER A 84 -4.78 -1.74 -13.76
C SER A 84 -4.39 -3.22 -13.91
N PRO A 85 -4.12 -3.76 -15.11
CA PRO A 85 -3.69 -5.15 -15.27
C PRO A 85 -2.29 -5.42 -14.70
N THR A 86 -1.44 -4.40 -14.54
CA THR A 86 -0.13 -4.54 -13.87
C THR A 86 -0.32 -4.70 -12.36
N LEU A 87 -1.16 -3.86 -11.76
CA LEU A 87 -1.44 -3.90 -10.32
C LEU A 87 -2.22 -5.15 -9.92
N ALA A 88 -3.20 -5.58 -10.73
CA ALA A 88 -3.95 -6.82 -10.49
C ALA A 88 -3.04 -8.05 -10.42
N ARG A 89 -2.01 -8.08 -11.27
CA ARG A 89 -1.01 -9.16 -11.33
C ARG A 89 0.12 -9.01 -10.30
N SER A 90 0.28 -7.81 -9.70
CA SER A 90 1.35 -7.52 -8.75
C SER A 90 1.22 -8.32 -7.45
N ALA A 91 -0.01 -8.60 -6.99
CA ALA A 91 -0.27 -9.41 -5.81
C ALA A 91 0.22 -10.87 -5.94
N PHE A 92 0.39 -11.35 -7.18
CA PHE A 92 0.87 -12.70 -7.46
C PHE A 92 2.35 -12.73 -7.88
N PHE A 93 3.08 -11.62 -7.67
CA PHE A 93 4.49 -11.46 -8.07
C PHE A 93 4.76 -11.68 -9.57
N GLU A 94 3.74 -11.57 -10.43
CA GLU A 94 3.90 -11.75 -11.87
C GLU A 94 4.61 -10.56 -12.55
N ASN A 95 4.89 -9.49 -11.82
CA ASN A 95 5.70 -8.37 -12.28
C ASN A 95 6.43 -7.68 -11.12
N ILE A 96 7.42 -6.83 -11.47
CA ILE A 96 8.29 -6.14 -10.50
C ILE A 96 7.50 -5.26 -9.51
N SER A 97 6.31 -4.78 -9.88
CA SER A 97 5.46 -4.00 -8.99
C SER A 97 4.98 -4.83 -7.80
N GLY A 98 4.94 -6.16 -7.90
CA GLY A 98 4.69 -7.05 -6.77
C GLY A 98 5.76 -6.93 -5.70
N VAL A 99 7.04 -6.87 -6.10
CA VAL A 99 8.15 -6.63 -5.18
C VAL A 99 7.96 -5.29 -4.45
N TYR A 100 7.52 -4.26 -5.16
CA TYR A 100 7.25 -2.94 -4.56
C TYR A 100 6.06 -3.01 -3.59
N LEU A 101 4.96 -3.67 -3.99
CA LEU A 101 3.77 -3.86 -3.16
C LEU A 101 4.17 -4.48 -1.82
N TYR A 102 4.81 -5.64 -1.84
CA TYR A 102 5.17 -6.37 -0.63
C TYR A 102 6.28 -5.69 0.17
N ALA A 103 7.23 -5.00 -0.47
CA ALA A 103 8.20 -4.15 0.22
C ALA A 103 7.50 -3.04 1.02
N THR A 104 6.43 -2.46 0.49
CA THR A 104 5.63 -1.47 1.22
C THR A 104 4.73 -2.10 2.29
N MET A 105 4.26 -3.34 2.12
CA MET A 105 3.40 -3.98 3.13
C MET A 105 4.19 -4.45 4.35
N ILE A 106 5.37 -5.04 4.14
CA ILE A 106 6.21 -5.55 5.24
C ILE A 106 6.64 -4.41 6.17
N SER A 107 6.98 -3.25 5.61
CA SER A 107 7.31 -2.03 6.36
C SER A 107 6.13 -1.43 7.12
N ALA A 108 4.89 -1.79 6.80
CA ALA A 108 3.68 -1.32 7.51
C ALA A 108 3.43 -2.11 8.81
N LEU A 109 3.98 -3.33 8.94
CA LEU A 109 3.74 -4.19 10.11
C LEU A 109 4.09 -3.53 11.45
N PRO A 110 5.20 -2.77 11.60
CA PRO A 110 5.49 -2.04 12.84
C PRO A 110 4.40 -1.03 13.22
N LEU A 111 3.81 -0.35 12.24
CA LEU A 111 2.65 0.53 12.45
C LEU A 111 1.47 -0.28 12.97
N TYR A 112 1.09 -1.35 12.29
CA TYR A 112 -0.10 -2.14 12.63
C TYR A 112 0.02 -2.75 14.02
N VAL A 113 1.17 -3.37 14.33
CA VAL A 113 1.42 -3.97 15.64
C VAL A 113 1.40 -2.91 16.74
N SER A 114 2.06 -1.77 16.55
CA SER A 114 2.09 -0.68 17.54
C SER A 114 0.71 -0.05 17.76
N ALA A 115 -0.04 0.18 16.67
CA ALA A 115 -1.35 0.80 16.71
C ALA A 115 -2.40 -0.11 17.37
N PHE A 116 -2.45 -1.39 16.99
CA PHE A 116 -3.40 -2.34 17.59
C PHE A 116 -3.04 -2.69 19.03
N GLY A 117 -1.76 -2.79 19.37
CA GLY A 117 -1.32 -3.03 20.75
C GLY A 117 -1.66 -1.88 21.72
N ARG A 118 -1.91 -0.67 21.21
CA ARG A 118 -2.27 0.53 21.99
C ARG A 118 -3.75 0.92 21.90
N SER A 119 -4.53 0.17 21.12
CA SER A 119 -5.95 0.43 20.89
C SER A 119 -6.75 0.07 22.14
N GLU A 120 -7.56 1.02 22.62
CA GLU A 120 -8.53 0.80 23.70
C GLU A 120 -9.77 0.09 23.16
N PHE A 121 -10.16 0.38 21.91
CA PHE A 121 -11.31 -0.24 21.26
C PHE A 121 -11.09 -1.74 20.99
N LEU A 122 -9.91 -2.11 20.48
CA LEU A 122 -9.57 -3.51 20.16
C LEU A 122 -8.95 -4.27 21.34
N GLY A 123 -8.58 -3.57 22.41
CA GLY A 123 -7.99 -4.15 23.62
C GLY A 123 -8.75 -5.36 24.19
N PRO A 124 -10.08 -5.32 24.34
CA PRO A 124 -10.87 -6.46 24.85
C PRO A 124 -10.79 -7.70 23.96
N VAL A 125 -10.70 -7.53 22.64
CA VAL A 125 -10.61 -8.64 21.67
C VAL A 125 -9.20 -9.24 21.69
N VAL A 126 -8.18 -8.38 21.70
CA VAL A 126 -6.77 -8.80 21.68
C VAL A 126 -6.38 -9.55 22.96
N ARG A 127 -6.87 -9.10 24.13
CA ARG A 127 -6.54 -9.70 25.45
C ARG A 127 -7.12 -11.09 25.67
N ARG A 128 -8.07 -11.54 24.84
CA ARG A 128 -8.65 -12.90 24.93
C ARG A 128 -7.70 -13.98 24.40
N LEU A 129 -6.71 -13.60 23.60
CA LEU A 129 -5.75 -14.54 23.03
C LEU A 129 -4.45 -14.53 23.84
N PRO A 130 -3.78 -15.69 23.97
CA PRO A 130 -2.50 -15.76 24.67
C PRO A 130 -1.42 -14.97 23.92
N MET A 131 -0.51 -14.36 24.69
CA MET A 131 0.61 -13.55 24.19
C MET A 131 0.15 -12.40 23.25
N ASN A 132 1.01 -11.98 22.32
CA ASN A 132 0.73 -10.94 21.33
C ASN A 132 -0.01 -11.49 20.08
N THR A 133 -0.60 -12.69 20.16
CA THR A 133 -1.20 -13.39 19.01
C THR A 133 -2.36 -12.58 18.41
N GLY A 134 -3.21 -11.97 19.24
CA GLY A 134 -4.33 -11.14 18.76
C GLY A 134 -3.86 -9.92 17.96
N VAL A 135 -2.79 -9.27 18.39
CA VAL A 135 -2.19 -8.13 17.67
C VAL A 135 -1.62 -8.59 16.32
N MET A 136 -0.92 -9.72 16.30
CA MET A 136 -0.34 -10.27 15.07
C MET A 136 -1.43 -10.65 14.07
N LEU A 137 -2.51 -11.31 14.50
CA LEU A 137 -3.62 -11.68 13.62
C LEU A 137 -4.31 -10.45 13.03
N LEU A 138 -4.54 -9.40 13.84
CA LEU A 138 -5.10 -8.15 13.34
C LEU A 138 -4.16 -7.45 12.36
N ALA A 139 -2.85 -7.43 12.62
CA ALA A 139 -1.86 -6.87 11.71
C ALA A 139 -1.82 -7.62 10.37
N LEU A 140 -1.87 -8.96 10.39
CA LEU A 140 -1.95 -9.80 9.20
C LEU A 140 -3.28 -9.61 8.45
N ALA A 141 -4.39 -9.43 9.17
CA ALA A 141 -5.68 -9.13 8.57
C ALA A 141 -5.68 -7.76 7.86
N ALA A 142 -5.12 -6.72 8.49
CA ALA A 142 -4.96 -5.40 7.88
C ALA A 142 -4.02 -5.43 6.67
N PHE A 143 -2.94 -6.20 6.74
CA PHE A 143 -2.04 -6.48 5.62
C PHE A 143 -2.82 -7.12 4.45
N ALA A 144 -3.55 -8.20 4.72
CA ALA A 144 -4.32 -8.92 3.71
C ALA A 144 -5.42 -8.04 3.11
N LEU A 145 -6.09 -7.24 3.94
CA LEU A 145 -7.09 -6.26 3.51
C LEU A 145 -6.48 -5.22 2.56
N SER A 146 -5.32 -4.66 2.90
CA SER A 146 -4.64 -3.67 2.04
C SER A 146 -4.28 -4.26 0.67
N VAL A 147 -3.70 -5.47 0.65
CA VAL A 147 -3.38 -6.16 -0.60
C VAL A 147 -4.66 -6.47 -1.38
N GLY A 148 -5.69 -6.97 -0.69
CA GLY A 148 -6.99 -7.29 -1.27
C GLY A 148 -7.66 -6.08 -1.91
N LEU A 149 -7.70 -4.93 -1.23
CA LEU A 149 -8.29 -3.68 -1.75
C LEU A 149 -7.57 -3.21 -3.02
N ILE A 150 -6.23 -3.21 -3.01
CA ILE A 150 -5.44 -2.83 -4.20
C ILE A 150 -5.72 -3.80 -5.35
N THR A 151 -5.72 -5.11 -5.07
CA THR A 151 -5.88 -6.16 -6.08
C THR A 151 -7.27 -6.14 -6.69
N ILE A 152 -8.32 -6.16 -5.86
CA ILE A 152 -9.72 -6.14 -6.29
C ILE A 152 -10.03 -4.84 -7.01
N GLY A 153 -9.55 -3.69 -6.49
CA GLY A 153 -9.70 -2.41 -7.17
C GLY A 153 -9.06 -2.42 -8.56
N ALA A 154 -7.82 -2.90 -8.66
CA ALA A 154 -7.12 -3.00 -9.94
C ALA A 154 -7.80 -3.98 -10.92
N GLN A 155 -8.27 -5.13 -10.44
CA GLN A 155 -9.02 -6.10 -11.25
C GLN A 155 -10.35 -5.52 -11.75
N GLY A 156 -11.08 -4.81 -10.87
CA GLY A 156 -12.33 -4.14 -11.22
C GLY A 156 -12.12 -3.14 -12.35
N ILE A 157 -11.13 -2.26 -12.22
CA ILE A 157 -10.80 -1.27 -13.27
C ILE A 157 -10.35 -1.97 -14.56
N ALA A 158 -9.49 -2.99 -14.48
CA ALA A 158 -9.04 -3.73 -15.65
C ALA A 158 -10.20 -4.41 -16.40
N SER A 159 -11.17 -4.97 -15.67
CA SER A 159 -12.35 -5.60 -16.26
C SER A 159 -13.28 -4.60 -16.95
N LEU A 160 -13.34 -3.36 -16.46
CA LEU A 160 -14.11 -2.27 -17.08
C LEU A 160 -13.41 -1.75 -18.35
N GLN A 161 -12.07 -1.74 -18.37
CA GLN A 161 -11.27 -1.31 -19.52
C GLN A 161 -11.23 -2.34 -20.66
N ALA A 162 -11.51 -3.62 -20.36
CA ALA A 162 -11.53 -4.70 -21.34
C ALA A 162 -12.87 -4.86 -22.06
N ARG A 163 -13.89 -4.11 -21.66
CA ARG A 163 -15.20 -4.01 -22.33
C ARG A 163 -15.19 -2.87 -23.33
#